data_AF-A0A5C7DUG8-F1
#
_entry.id   AF-A0A5C7DUG8-F1
#
_cell.length_a   1.000
_cell.length_b   1.000
_cell.length_c   1.000
_cell.angle_alpha   90.00
_cell.angle_beta   90.00
_cell.angle_gamma   90.00
#
_symmetry.space_group_name_H-M   'P 1'
#
loop_
_entity.id
_entity.type
_entity.pdbx_description
1 polymer ?
#
loop_
_entity_poly.entity_id
_entity_poly.type
_entity_poly.pdbx_seq_one_letter_code
_entity_poly.pdbx_strand_id
1 'polypeptide(L)'
;MLIFGYELINMQKFFHYKEGNFVENGINCFKFDKENIKKAKKENIEFAIFVQNEDELILSNALEAKYALIEDKNLAKIASKLAEFYMFDMKILFLVDEIKNLNQYYKLKIDGICLKTYIV
;
A
#
# COMPACT_ATOMS: atom_id res chain seq x y z
N MET A 1 -3.95 13.82 -1.86
CA MET A 1 -4.27 12.60 -1.12
C MET A 1 -5.06 11.67 -2.03
N LEU A 2 -4.62 10.43 -2.19
CA LEU A 2 -5.31 9.37 -2.90
C LEU A 2 -6.41 8.79 -1.99
N ILE A 3 -7.54 8.38 -2.56
CA ILE A 3 -8.65 7.79 -1.83
C ILE A 3 -9.13 6.56 -2.61
N PHE A 4 -8.97 5.37 -2.01
CA PHE A 4 -9.40 4.11 -2.58
C PHE A 4 -10.61 3.56 -1.81
N GLY A 5 -11.64 3.11 -2.52
CA GLY A 5 -12.86 2.55 -1.93
C GLY A 5 -14.01 3.52 -1.70
N TYR A 6 -13.95 4.74 -2.25
CA TYR A 6 -15.11 5.63 -2.29
C TYR A 6 -15.87 5.44 -3.61
N GLU A 7 -17.19 5.26 -3.54
CA GLU A 7 -18.04 4.82 -4.67
C GLU A 7 -17.88 5.66 -5.95
N LEU A 8 -17.71 6.98 -5.80
CA LEU A 8 -17.61 7.91 -6.94
C LEU A 8 -16.18 8.13 -7.46
N ILE A 9 -15.16 7.54 -6.81
CA ILE A 9 -13.75 7.72 -7.17
C ILE A 9 -13.25 6.45 -7.86
N ASN A 10 -13.03 6.54 -9.17
CA ASN A 10 -12.50 5.42 -9.95
C ASN A 10 -10.98 5.33 -9.81
N MET A 11 -10.50 4.21 -9.28
CA MET A 11 -9.07 3.91 -9.07
C MET A 11 -8.81 2.45 -9.43
N GLN A 12 -7.53 2.09 -9.57
CA GLN A 12 -7.14 0.70 -9.78
C GLN A 12 -7.58 -0.20 -8.62
N LYS A 13 -7.83 -1.47 -8.91
CA LYS A 13 -8.32 -2.45 -7.95
C LYS A 13 -7.19 -3.15 -7.20
N PHE A 14 -7.46 -3.50 -5.95
CA PHE A 14 -6.54 -4.18 -5.05
C PHE A 14 -7.07 -5.58 -4.79
N PHE A 15 -6.21 -6.57 -4.89
CA PHE A 15 -6.56 -7.98 -4.74
C PHE A 15 -5.71 -8.60 -3.65
N HIS A 16 -6.32 -9.33 -2.72
CA HIS A 16 -5.54 -10.18 -1.83
C HIS A 16 -4.87 -11.28 -2.66
N TYR A 17 -3.54 -11.32 -2.64
CA TYR A 17 -2.83 -12.43 -3.24
C TYR A 17 -3.12 -13.70 -2.45
N LYS A 18 -3.70 -14.68 -3.14
CA LYS A 18 -3.91 -16.04 -2.65
C LYS A 18 -2.89 -16.90 -3.37
N GLU A 19 -2.13 -17.68 -2.60
CA GLU A 19 -1.03 -18.51 -3.10
C GLU A 19 -1.37 -19.16 -4.44
N GLY A 20 -0.61 -18.81 -5.48
CA GLY A 20 -0.71 -19.41 -6.80
C GLY A 20 -1.09 -18.45 -7.93
N ASN A 21 -2.01 -17.50 -7.69
CA ASN A 21 -2.61 -16.72 -8.79
C ASN A 21 -2.51 -15.21 -8.55
N PHE A 22 -1.64 -14.55 -9.29
CA PHE A 22 -1.69 -13.10 -9.41
C PHE A 22 -2.84 -12.68 -10.31
N VAL A 23 -3.47 -11.56 -9.98
CA VAL A 23 -4.43 -10.89 -10.84
C VAL A 23 -3.67 -9.94 -11.75
N GLU A 24 -3.76 -10.17 -13.05
CA GLU A 24 -3.23 -9.24 -14.05
C GLU A 24 -4.03 -7.93 -14.07
N ASN A 25 -3.38 -6.81 -14.38
CA ASN A 25 -4.00 -5.48 -14.43
C ASN A 25 -4.65 -5.02 -13.10
N GLY A 26 -4.10 -5.47 -11.97
CA GLY A 26 -4.49 -5.06 -10.63
C GLY A 26 -3.30 -5.04 -9.68
N ILE A 27 -3.51 -4.50 -8.47
CA ILE A 27 -2.49 -4.46 -7.43
C ILE A 27 -2.65 -5.69 -6.54
N ASN A 28 -1.66 -6.57 -6.56
CA ASN A 28 -1.65 -7.79 -5.76
C ASN A 28 -1.07 -7.50 -4.37
N CYS A 29 -1.87 -7.73 -3.33
CA CYS A 29 -1.60 -7.31 -1.97
C CYS A 29 -1.23 -8.51 -1.10
N PHE A 30 -0.07 -8.48 -0.47
CA PHE A 30 0.42 -9.52 0.43
C PHE A 30 1.34 -8.95 1.51
N LYS A 31 1.60 -9.73 2.56
CA LYS A 31 2.61 -9.36 3.57
C LYS A 31 4.00 -9.43 2.96
N PHE A 32 4.98 -8.82 3.61
CA PHE A 32 6.36 -8.90 3.15
C PHE A 32 6.83 -10.37 3.11
N ASP A 33 6.97 -10.91 1.91
CA ASP A 33 7.39 -12.29 1.65
C ASP A 33 8.32 -12.33 0.44
N LYS A 34 9.54 -12.83 0.64
CA LYS A 34 10.60 -12.76 -0.38
C LYS A 34 10.26 -13.57 -1.63
N GLU A 35 9.60 -14.71 -1.48
CA GLU A 35 9.26 -15.58 -2.61
C GLU A 35 8.14 -14.98 -3.46
N ASN A 36 7.11 -14.42 -2.81
CA ASN A 36 6.03 -13.71 -3.50
C ASN A 36 6.53 -12.47 -4.22
N ILE A 37 7.38 -11.65 -3.59
CA ILE A 37 7.99 -10.47 -4.23
C ILE A 37 8.83 -10.92 -5.43
N LYS A 38 9.69 -11.93 -5.28
CA LYS A 38 10.54 -12.44 -6.36
C LYS A 38 9.69 -12.94 -7.53
N LYS A 39 8.60 -13.65 -7.25
CA LYS A 39 7.66 -14.13 -8.27
C LYS A 39 6.98 -12.96 -8.97
N ALA A 40 6.44 -12.00 -8.23
CA ALA A 40 5.79 -10.81 -8.77
C ALA A 40 6.72 -10.01 -9.69
N LYS A 41 7.98 -9.78 -9.27
CA LYS A 41 8.99 -9.10 -10.09
C LYS A 41 9.33 -9.90 -11.36
N LYS A 42 9.49 -11.22 -11.26
CA LYS A 42 9.76 -12.09 -12.41
C LYS A 42 8.64 -12.06 -13.45
N GLU A 43 7.39 -11.99 -12.98
CA GLU A 43 6.19 -11.98 -13.82
C GLU A 43 5.72 -10.55 -14.19
N ASN A 44 6.49 -9.52 -13.79
CA ASN A 44 6.16 -8.10 -13.99
C ASN A 44 4.75 -7.72 -13.47
N ILE A 45 4.39 -8.27 -12.31
CA ILE A 45 3.12 -8.03 -11.63
C ILE A 45 3.25 -6.83 -10.70
N GLU A 46 2.27 -5.92 -10.75
CA GLU A 46 2.18 -4.83 -9.78
C GLU A 46 1.67 -5.35 -8.42
N PHE A 47 2.35 -4.94 -7.36
CA PHE A 47 2.05 -5.41 -6.01
C PHE A 47 2.11 -4.30 -4.97
N ALA A 48 1.45 -4.58 -3.84
CA ALA A 48 1.46 -3.77 -2.64
C ALA A 48 1.78 -4.65 -1.43
N ILE A 49 2.47 -4.06 -0.46
CA ILE A 49 2.90 -4.77 0.74
C ILE A 49 2.12 -4.27 1.95
N PHE A 50 1.53 -5.18 2.73
CA PHE A 50 1.07 -4.89 4.09
C PHE A 50 2.29 -4.81 5.01
N VAL A 51 2.78 -3.58 5.21
CA VAL A 51 4.02 -3.29 5.92
C VAL A 51 3.77 -3.27 7.43
N GLN A 52 4.62 -3.97 8.19
CA GLN A 52 4.47 -4.11 9.64
C GLN A 52 5.54 -3.35 10.44
N ASN A 53 6.64 -2.94 9.81
CA ASN A 53 7.76 -2.24 10.46
C ASN A 53 8.54 -1.36 9.46
N GLU A 54 9.52 -0.60 9.96
CA GLU A 54 10.32 0.34 9.15
C GLU A 54 11.21 -0.37 8.12
N ASP A 55 11.77 -1.53 8.46
CA ASP A 55 12.63 -2.30 7.54
C ASP A 55 11.82 -2.77 6.33
N GLU A 56 10.65 -3.34 6.55
CA GLU A 56 9.72 -3.74 5.49
C GLU A 56 9.31 -2.55 4.64
N LEU A 57 9.11 -1.37 5.23
CA LEU A 57 8.75 -0.16 4.50
C LEU A 57 9.84 0.24 3.50
N ILE A 58 11.07 0.38 4.00
CA ILE A 58 12.23 0.82 3.21
C ILE A 58 12.53 -0.22 2.12
N LEU A 59 12.53 -1.50 2.50
CA LEU A 59 12.75 -2.60 1.56
C LEU A 59 11.64 -2.68 0.50
N SER A 60 10.38 -2.47 0.86
CA SER A 60 9.27 -2.49 -0.11
C SER A 60 9.44 -1.41 -1.17
N ASN A 61 9.85 -0.20 -0.79
CA ASN A 61 10.15 0.86 -1.76
C ASN A 61 11.31 0.45 -2.68
N ALA A 62 12.43 -0.03 -2.11
CA ALA A 62 13.59 -0.48 -2.88
C ALA A 62 13.30 -1.69 -3.79
N LEU A 63 12.30 -2.50 -3.44
CA LEU A 63 11.84 -3.64 -4.23
C LEU A 63 10.80 -3.28 -5.28
N GLU A 64 10.48 -1.99 -5.44
CA GLU A 64 9.54 -1.43 -6.42
C GLU A 64 8.08 -1.82 -6.15
N ALA A 65 7.72 -2.04 -4.88
CA ALA A 65 6.30 -2.12 -4.51
C ALA A 65 5.59 -0.82 -4.93
N LYS A 66 4.39 -0.92 -5.50
CA LYS A 66 3.62 0.25 -5.91
C LYS A 66 3.03 0.99 -4.71
N TYR A 67 2.64 0.22 -3.68
CA TYR A 67 2.04 0.74 -2.46
C TYR A 67 2.57 0.05 -1.21
N ALA A 68 2.76 0.84 -0.16
CA ALA A 68 2.78 0.35 1.22
C ALA A 68 1.39 0.54 1.85
N LEU A 69 0.85 -0.53 2.41
CA LEU A 69 -0.44 -0.56 3.11
C LEU A 69 -0.16 -0.63 4.62
N ILE A 70 -0.59 0.38 5.37
CA ILE A 70 -0.24 0.54 6.79
C ILE A 70 -1.51 0.70 7.63
N GLU A 71 -1.61 -0.04 8.73
CA GLU A 71 -2.67 0.13 9.75
C GLU A 71 -2.18 0.89 10.99
N ASP A 72 -0.88 0.81 11.31
CA ASP A 72 -0.33 1.47 12.49
C ASP A 72 -0.07 2.96 12.25
N LYS A 73 -0.64 3.80 13.11
CA LYS A 73 -0.57 5.26 12.97
C LYS A 73 0.84 5.81 13.23
N ASN A 74 1.64 5.15 14.07
CA ASN A 74 3.01 5.60 14.33
C ASN A 74 3.91 5.28 13.13
N LEU A 75 3.79 4.07 12.59
CA LEU A 75 4.45 3.65 11.36
C LEU A 75 4.05 4.55 10.19
N ALA A 76 2.78 4.94 10.04
CA ALA A 76 2.35 5.87 9.00
C ALA A 76 3.04 7.25 9.10
N LYS A 77 3.23 7.77 10.32
CA LYS A 77 3.97 9.04 10.54
C LYS A 77 5.45 8.90 10.21
N ILE A 78 6.05 7.77 10.55
CA ILE A 78 7.46 7.48 10.21
C ILE A 78 7.60 7.37 8.69
N ALA A 79 6.69 6.62 8.05
CA ALA A 79 6.65 6.44 6.62
C ALA A 79 6.53 7.77 5.86
N SER A 80 5.68 8.69 6.32
CA SER A 80 5.59 10.04 5.75
C SER A 80 6.94 10.77 5.76
N LYS A 81 7.65 10.76 6.90
CA LYS A 81 8.98 11.39 7.00
C LYS A 81 10.02 10.73 6.10
N LEU A 82 10.02 9.40 6.06
CA LEU A 82 10.96 8.64 5.24
C LEU A 82 10.71 8.88 3.75
N ALA A 83 9.44 8.89 3.32
CA ALA A 83 9.08 9.18 1.93
C ALA A 83 9.46 10.60 1.51
N GLU A 84 9.31 11.59 2.40
CA GLU A 84 9.75 12.96 2.15
C GLU A 84 11.28 13.06 2.04
N PHE A 85 12.02 12.45 2.97
CA PHE A 85 13.49 12.56 3.03
C PHE A 85 14.20 11.73 1.95
N TYR A 86 13.74 10.50 1.71
CA TYR A 86 14.34 9.55 0.77
C TYR A 86 13.65 9.52 -0.59
N MET A 87 12.65 10.37 -0.81
CA MET A 87 11.91 10.49 -2.08
C MET A 87 11.40 9.12 -2.58
N PHE A 88 10.57 8.47 -1.77
CA PHE A 88 9.99 7.18 -2.15
C PHE A 88 9.16 7.29 -3.43
N ASP A 89 9.39 6.36 -4.36
CA ASP A 89 8.59 6.21 -5.57
C ASP A 89 7.25 5.52 -5.26
N MET A 90 7.26 4.59 -4.29
CA MET A 90 6.05 3.94 -3.81
C MET A 90 5.11 4.92 -3.11
N LYS A 91 3.80 4.65 -3.14
CA LYS A 91 2.81 5.45 -2.41
C LYS A 91 2.44 4.80 -1.08
N ILE A 92 2.27 5.62 -0.05
CA ILE A 92 1.89 5.17 1.30
C ILE A 92 0.38 5.36 1.50
N LEU A 93 -0.33 4.25 1.73
CA LEU A 93 -1.76 4.24 1.99
C LEU A 93 -2.04 3.77 3.42
N PHE A 94 -2.82 4.56 4.16
CA PHE A 94 -3.34 4.14 5.46
C PHE A 94 -4.66 3.38 5.27
N LEU A 95 -4.74 2.20 5.86
CA LEU A 95 -5.93 1.36 5.79
C LEU A 95 -6.98 1.83 6.80
N VAL A 96 -8.21 1.98 6.33
CA VAL A 96 -9.34 2.47 7.13
C VAL A 96 -10.52 1.53 7.02
N ASP A 97 -11.31 1.42 8.09
CA ASP A 97 -12.56 0.64 8.08
C ASP A 97 -13.73 1.45 7.49
N GLU A 98 -13.63 2.79 7.51
CA GLU A 98 -14.60 3.70 6.91
C GLU A 98 -13.93 4.96 6.34
N ILE A 99 -14.47 5.48 5.24
CA ILE A 99 -14.05 6.77 4.65
C ILE A 99 -14.88 7.89 5.28
N LYS A 100 -14.47 8.30 6.48
CA LYS A 100 -15.09 9.38 7.25
C LYS A 100 -14.03 10.17 8.01
N ASN A 101 -14.34 11.42 8.38
CA ASN A 101 -13.46 12.26 9.18
C ASN A 101 -12.05 12.38 8.58
N LEU A 102 -11.97 12.67 7.27
CA LEU A 102 -10.70 12.70 6.51
C LEU A 102 -9.64 13.64 7.10
N ASN A 103 -10.06 14.58 7.94
CA ASN A 103 -9.19 15.51 8.62
C ASN A 103 -8.13 14.84 9.50
N GLN A 104 -8.40 13.65 10.03
CA GLN A 104 -7.43 12.91 10.85
C GLN A 104 -6.34 12.26 10.01
N TYR A 105 -6.62 11.96 8.74
CA TYR A 105 -5.72 11.23 7.85
C TYR A 105 -4.81 12.16 7.04
N TYR A 106 -5.29 13.32 6.56
CA TYR A 106 -4.38 14.26 5.88
C TYR A 106 -3.27 14.77 6.81
N LYS A 107 -3.54 14.83 8.12
CA LYS A 107 -2.55 15.20 9.15
C LYS A 107 -1.41 14.20 9.28
N LEU A 108 -1.58 12.97 8.79
CA LEU A 108 -0.51 11.98 8.70
C LEU A 108 0.48 12.28 7.58
N LYS A 109 0.16 13.19 6.65
CA LYS A 109 1.02 13.59 5.52
C LYS A 109 1.51 12.41 4.67
N ILE A 110 0.68 11.37 4.57
CA ILE A 110 0.87 10.22 3.68
C ILE A 110 0.18 10.47 2.33
N ASP A 111 0.45 9.62 1.34
CA ASP A 111 -0.11 9.78 0.00
C ASP A 111 -1.62 9.58 -0.04
N GLY A 112 -2.19 8.68 0.77
CA GLY A 112 -3.61 8.37 0.69
C GLY A 112 -4.18 7.46 1.78
N ILE A 113 -5.46 7.13 1.61
CA ILE A 113 -6.15 6.12 2.39
C ILE A 113 -6.78 5.06 1.48
N CYS A 114 -6.93 3.85 2.01
CA CYS A 114 -7.61 2.75 1.33
C CYS A 114 -8.59 2.07 2.29
N LEU A 115 -9.85 1.97 1.87
CA LEU A 115 -10.86 1.22 2.61
C LEU A 115 -10.47 -0.27 2.61
N LYS A 116 -10.44 -0.92 3.77
CA LYS A 116 -10.02 -2.34 3.85
C LYS A 116 -10.87 -3.25 2.97
N THR A 117 -12.17 -2.99 2.89
CA THR A 117 -13.12 -3.77 2.06
C THR A 117 -12.98 -3.50 0.56
N TYR A 118 -12.15 -2.53 0.15
CA TYR A 118 -11.81 -2.31 -1.26
C TYR A 118 -10.77 -3.30 -1.79
N ILE A 119 -10.03 -3.95 -0.88
CA ILE A 119 -9.10 -5.04 -1.21
C ILE A 119 -9.90 -6.34 -1.24
N VAL A 120 -10.01 -6.97 -2.42
CA VAL A 120 -10.91 -8.12 -2.65
C VAL A 120 -10.21 -9.45 -2.88
#